data_AF-A0A3Q9KER9-F1
#
_entry.id   AF-A0A3Q9KER9-F1
#
_cell.length_a   1.000
_cell.length_b   1.000
_cell.length_c   1.000
_cell.angle_alpha   90.00
_cell.angle_beta   90.00
_cell.angle_gamma   90.00
#
_symmetry.space_group_name_H-M   'P 1'
#
loop_
_entity.id
_entity.type
_entity.pdbx_description
1 polymer ?
#
loop_
_entity_poly.entity_id
_entity_poly.type
_entity_poly.pdbx_seq_one_letter_code
_entity_poly.pdbx_strand_id
1 'polypeptide(L)'
;MWSCHECTELYKAMKRAPEVVDAAREAGEPGVDHDPLDTVVSTQIRLARHIATHHASDVPAIDPSCDRCTFDEKRQMPAVLVLEHRARHVFAPPSIAGLL
;
A
#
# COMPACT_ATOMS: atom_id res chain seq x y z
N MET A 1 -9.46 -13.29 2.67
CA MET A 1 -8.21 -12.50 2.81
C MET A 1 -7.60 -12.55 4.22
N TRP A 2 -8.18 -11.94 5.27
CA TRP A 2 -7.46 -11.70 6.54
C TRP A 2 -7.16 -12.94 7.42
N SER A 3 -7.66 -14.12 7.07
CA SER A 3 -7.18 -15.39 7.63
C SER A 3 -5.84 -15.84 7.04
N CYS A 4 -5.36 -15.20 5.97
CA CYS A 4 -4.04 -15.44 5.40
C CYS A 4 -2.95 -14.90 6.31
N HIS A 5 -2.04 -15.79 6.74
CA HIS A 5 -0.93 -15.43 7.61
C HIS A 5 -0.06 -14.32 7.01
N GLU A 6 0.29 -14.44 5.72
CA GLU A 6 1.14 -13.46 5.04
C GLU A 6 0.50 -12.08 4.95
N CYS A 7 -0.82 -12.00 4.66
CA CYS A 7 -1.57 -10.73 4.73
C CYS A 7 -1.42 -10.06 6.10
N THR A 8 -1.55 -10.84 7.18
CA THR A 8 -1.47 -10.28 8.54
C THR A 8 -0.06 -9.82 8.90
N GLU A 9 0.98 -10.55 8.49
CA GLU A 9 2.37 -10.15 8.74
C GLU A 9 2.76 -8.92 7.92
N LEU A 10 2.38 -8.86 6.64
CA LEU A 10 2.59 -7.67 5.80
C LEU A 10 1.85 -6.46 6.35
N TYR A 11 0.62 -6.63 6.85
CA TYR A 11 -0.12 -5.54 7.50
C TYR A 11 0.56 -5.05 8.78
N LYS A 12 1.04 -5.96 9.64
CA LYS A 12 1.81 -5.57 10.83
C LYS A 12 3.10 -4.83 10.46
N ALA A 13 3.83 -5.32 9.45
CA ALA A 13 5.06 -4.67 8.97
C ALA A 13 4.77 -3.25 8.47
N MET A 14 3.71 -3.08 7.67
CA MET A 14 3.24 -1.77 7.21
C MET A 14 2.90 -0.83 8.37
N LYS A 15 2.22 -1.33 9.41
CA LYS A 15 1.88 -0.50 10.58
C LYS A 15 3.09 -0.11 11.43
N ARG A 16 4.13 -0.93 11.47
CA ARG A 16 5.38 -0.64 12.20
C ARG A 16 6.36 0.23 11.41
N ALA A 17 6.21 0.33 10.09
CA ALA A 17 7.15 1.06 9.23
C ALA A 17 7.39 2.52 9.68
N PRO A 18 6.37 3.33 10.05
CA PRO A 18 6.61 4.69 10.55
C PRO A 18 7.46 4.72 11.82
N GLU A 19 7.19 3.83 12.79
CA GLU A 19 7.94 3.76 14.04
C GLU A 19 9.42 3.42 13.81
N VAL A 20 9.70 2.52 12.87
CA VAL A 20 11.09 2.15 12.50
C VAL A 20 11.82 3.33 11.86
N VAL A 21 11.16 4.04 10.93
CA VAL A 21 11.73 5.19 10.24
C VAL A 21 11.95 6.36 11.20
N ASP A 22 10.99 6.64 12.08
CA ASP A 22 11.10 7.70 13.07
C ASP A 22 12.22 7.41 14.07
N ALA A 23 12.35 6.17 14.55
CA ALA A 23 13.44 5.78 15.45
C ALA A 23 14.83 5.90 14.78
N ALA A 24 14.95 5.51 13.50
CA ALA A 24 16.18 5.68 12.74
C ALA A 24 16.53 7.17 12.58
N ARG A 25 15.54 8.02 12.29
CA ARG A 25 15.72 9.47 12.18
C ARG A 25 16.12 10.11 13.50
N GLU A 26 15.55 9.68 14.63
CA GLU A 26 15.88 10.20 15.96
C GLU A 26 17.30 9.84 16.41
N ALA A 27 17.77 8.64 16.09
CA ALA A 27 19.12 8.18 16.44
C ALA A 27 20.22 8.66 15.48
N GLY A 28 19.82 9.19 14.32
CA GLY A 28 20.70 9.49 13.21
C GLY A 28 21.19 10.93 13.13
N GLU A 29 22.14 11.17 12.23
CA GLU A 29 22.66 12.52 11.98
C GLU A 29 21.63 13.38 11.22
N PRO A 30 21.50 14.68 11.55
CA PRO A 30 20.66 15.61 10.79
C PRO A 30 21.09 15.69 9.32
N GLY A 31 20.12 15.69 8.41
CA GLY A 31 20.37 15.80 6.97
C GLY A 31 20.68 14.49 6.26
N VAL A 32 20.74 13.36 6.98
CA VAL A 32 20.79 12.02 6.40
C VAL A 32 19.38 11.51 6.12
N ASP A 33 19.18 10.88 4.96
CA ASP A 33 17.97 10.12 4.67
C ASP A 33 18.03 8.76 5.39
N HIS A 34 17.17 8.61 6.40
CA HIS A 34 17.08 7.40 7.22
C HIS A 34 16.05 6.40 6.70
N ASP A 35 15.39 6.70 5.57
CA ASP A 35 14.48 5.78 4.87
C ASP A 35 14.74 5.74 3.36
N PRO A 36 15.95 5.36 2.91
CA PRO A 36 16.32 5.38 1.48
C PRO A 36 15.53 4.38 0.62
N LEU A 37 14.71 3.52 1.23
CA LEU A 37 13.88 2.52 0.55
C LEU A 37 12.39 2.84 0.63
N ASP A 38 12.03 4.03 1.11
CA ASP A 38 10.64 4.47 1.34
C ASP A 38 9.83 3.36 2.04
N THR A 39 10.32 2.88 3.18
CA THR A 39 9.84 1.71 3.93
C THR A 39 8.33 1.78 4.17
N VAL A 40 7.77 2.96 4.43
CA VAL A 40 6.33 3.16 4.59
C VAL A 40 5.54 2.90 3.29
N VAL A 41 6.07 3.34 2.16
CA VAL A 41 5.42 3.15 0.85
C VAL A 41 5.64 1.73 0.33
N SER A 42 6.85 1.21 0.45
CA SER A 42 7.21 -0.12 -0.04
C SER A 42 6.48 -1.23 0.72
N THR A 43 6.22 -1.07 2.02
CA THR A 43 5.39 -2.02 2.78
C THR A 43 3.92 -2.00 2.33
N GLN A 44 3.36 -0.82 2.01
CA GLN A 44 2.01 -0.72 1.42
C GLN A 44 1.94 -1.40 0.05
N ILE A 45 2.95 -1.20 -0.81
CA ILE A 45 3.03 -1.84 -2.13
C ILE A 45 3.09 -3.37 -1.99
N ARG A 46 3.91 -3.89 -1.07
CA ARG A 46 4.03 -5.33 -0.84
C ARG A 46 2.71 -5.96 -0.40
N LEU A 47 2.01 -5.33 0.55
CA LEU A 47 0.70 -5.80 1.00
C LEU A 47 -0.35 -5.75 -0.13
N ALA A 48 -0.44 -4.62 -0.84
CA ALA A 48 -1.35 -4.46 -1.97
C ALA A 48 -1.12 -5.52 -3.05
N ARG A 49 0.15 -5.77 -3.42
CA ARG A 49 0.53 -6.80 -4.39
C ARG A 49 0.15 -8.20 -3.94
N HIS A 50 0.42 -8.54 -2.69
CA HIS A 50 0.05 -9.85 -2.15
C HIS A 50 -1.46 -10.06 -2.23
N ILE A 51 -2.26 -9.08 -1.81
CA ILE A 51 -3.73 -9.13 -1.86
C ILE A 51 -4.20 -9.24 -3.32
N ALA A 52 -3.70 -8.38 -4.21
CA ALA A 52 -4.07 -8.38 -5.63
C ALA A 52 -3.75 -9.71 -6.33
N THR A 53 -2.66 -10.38 -5.93
CA THR A 53 -2.19 -11.62 -6.55
C THR A 53 -2.89 -12.85 -5.99
N HIS A 54 -3.00 -12.94 -4.66
CA HIS A 54 -3.45 -14.17 -3.97
C HIS A 54 -4.90 -14.10 -3.48
N HIS A 55 -5.48 -12.90 -3.44
CA HIS A 55 -6.84 -12.64 -2.93
C HIS A 55 -7.61 -11.71 -3.87
N ALA A 56 -7.41 -11.84 -5.19
CA ALA A 56 -8.03 -10.99 -6.21
C ALA A 56 -9.57 -10.93 -6.09
N SER A 57 -10.22 -12.01 -5.68
CA SER A 57 -11.68 -12.07 -5.46
C SER A 57 -12.15 -11.21 -4.29
N ASP A 58 -11.26 -10.90 -3.34
CA ASP A 58 -11.53 -10.08 -2.17
C ASP A 58 -11.22 -8.58 -2.44
N VAL A 59 -10.65 -8.25 -3.60
CA VAL A 59 -10.34 -6.88 -4.00
C VAL A 59 -11.65 -6.13 -4.35
N PRO A 60 -11.95 -4.99 -3.68
CA PRO A 60 -13.17 -4.22 -3.92
C PRO A 60 -13.29 -3.79 -5.38
N ALA A 61 -14.52 -3.58 -5.87
CA ALA A 61 -14.79 -2.97 -7.18
C ALA A 61 -14.14 -1.58 -7.33
N ILE A 62 -14.23 -1.00 -8.53
CA ILE A 62 -13.81 0.39 -8.77
C ILE A 62 -14.60 1.30 -7.81
N ASP A 63 -13.90 2.20 -7.12
CA ASP A 63 -14.50 3.25 -6.31
C ASP A 63 -14.60 4.55 -7.14
N PRO A 64 -15.82 5.01 -7.50
CA PRO A 64 -16.01 6.22 -8.30
C PRO A 64 -15.62 7.51 -7.58
N SER A 65 -15.48 7.48 -6.25
CA SER A 65 -15.03 8.62 -5.45
C SER A 65 -13.50 8.71 -5.37
N CYS A 66 -12.78 7.69 -5.83
CA CYS A 66 -11.33 7.68 -5.88
C CYS A 66 -10.83 8.13 -7.26
N ASP A 67 -10.20 9.31 -7.31
CA ASP A 67 -9.66 9.87 -8.56
C ASP A 67 -8.73 8.90 -9.27
N ARG A 68 -7.93 8.14 -8.53
CA ARG A 68 -7.00 7.17 -9.11
C ARG A 68 -7.71 5.98 -9.75
N CYS A 69 -8.74 5.42 -9.10
CA CYS A 69 -9.60 4.39 -9.69
C CYS A 69 -10.20 4.87 -11.03
N THR A 70 -10.75 6.09 -11.07
CA THR A 70 -11.35 6.62 -12.31
C THR A 70 -10.32 6.94 -13.38
N PHE A 71 -9.11 7.35 -12.99
CA PHE A 71 -8.00 7.61 -13.90
C PHE A 71 -7.50 6.33 -14.56
N ASP A 72 -7.30 5.28 -13.77
CA ASP A 72 -6.80 3.98 -14.23
C ASP A 72 -7.77 3.32 -15.23
N GLU A 73 -9.09 3.45 -14.98
CA GLU A 73 -10.13 3.01 -15.90
C GLU A 73 -10.05 3.74 -17.26
N LYS A 74 -9.85 5.07 -17.24
CA LYS A 74 -9.76 5.88 -18.47
C LYS A 74 -8.49 5.61 -19.27
N ARG A 75 -7.37 5.29 -18.61
CA ARG A 75 -6.06 5.11 -19.25
C ARG A 75 -5.72 3.68 -19.64
N GLN A 76 -6.60 2.71 -19.37
CA GLN A 76 -6.37 1.28 -19.65
C GLN A 76 -5.05 0.79 -19.05
N MET A 77 -4.82 1.13 -17.78
CA MET A 77 -3.61 0.71 -17.07
C MET A 77 -3.50 -0.83 -16.99
N PRO A 78 -2.29 -1.39 -16.88
CA PRO A 78 -2.11 -2.82 -16.67
C PRO A 78 -2.96 -3.33 -15.50
N ALA A 79 -3.73 -4.41 -15.73
CA ALA A 79 -4.71 -4.92 -14.76
C ALA A 79 -4.10 -5.20 -13.37
N VAL A 80 -2.84 -5.63 -13.32
CA VAL A 80 -2.12 -5.86 -12.06
C VAL A 80 -1.98 -4.57 -11.23
N LEU A 81 -1.67 -3.44 -11.86
CA LEU A 81 -1.51 -2.16 -11.17
C LEU A 81 -2.87 -1.63 -10.69
N VAL A 82 -3.92 -1.84 -11.48
CA VAL A 82 -5.30 -1.48 -11.10
C VAL A 82 -5.76 -2.29 -9.89
N LEU A 83 -5.47 -3.60 -9.87
CA LEU A 83 -5.79 -4.45 -8.73
C LEU A 83 -4.96 -4.11 -7.50
N GLU A 84 -3.67 -3.79 -7.65
CA GLU A 84 -2.83 -3.30 -6.55
C GLU A 84 -3.40 -2.02 -5.94
N HIS A 85 -3.75 -1.04 -6.77
CA HIS A 85 -4.39 0.19 -6.28
C HIS A 85 -5.71 -0.12 -5.55
N ARG A 86 -6.61 -0.90 -6.17
CA ARG A 86 -7.89 -1.29 -5.56
C ARG A 86 -7.71 -2.06 -4.26
N ALA A 87 -6.68 -2.89 -4.16
CA ALA A 87 -6.35 -3.60 -2.92
C ALA A 87 -6.02 -2.66 -1.77
N ARG A 88 -5.48 -1.45 -2.01
CA ARG A 88 -5.19 -0.48 -0.93
C ARG A 88 -6.44 -0.01 -0.19
N HIS A 89 -7.59 0.02 -0.86
CA HIS A 89 -8.86 0.43 -0.24
C HIS A 89 -9.30 -0.48 0.91
N VAL A 90 -8.75 -1.70 1.02
CA VAL A 90 -9.10 -2.62 2.13
C VAL A 90 -8.32 -2.32 3.42
N PHE A 91 -7.25 -1.52 3.37
CA PHE A 91 -6.36 -1.32 4.52
C PHE A 91 -5.87 0.12 4.72
N ALA A 92 -5.99 0.98 3.71
CA ALA A 92 -5.62 2.39 3.76
C ALA A 92 -6.87 3.27 3.65
N PRO A 93 -6.92 4.41 4.35
CA PRO A 93 -8.00 5.36 4.18
C PRO A 93 -7.98 5.95 2.76
N PRO A 94 -9.12 6.44 2.24
CA PRO A 94 -9.21 6.98 0.88
C PRO A 94 -8.19 8.09 0.58
N SER A 95 -7.88 8.94 1.57
CA SER A 95 -6.90 10.02 1.47
C SER A 95 -5.47 9.54 1.21
N ILE A 96 -5.15 8.29 1.55
CA ILE A 96 -3.84 7.66 1.32
C ILE A 96 -3.89 6.75 0.10
N ALA A 97 -4.98 6.01 -0.08
CA ALA A 97 -5.15 5.09 -1.20
C ALA A 97 -5.03 5.80 -2.57
N GLY A 98 -5.46 7.07 -2.66
CA GLY A 98 -5.38 7.87 -3.89
C GLY A 98 -4.01 8.47 -4.23
N LEU A 99 -3.02 8.41 -3.34
CA LEU A 99 -1.72 9.09 -3.50
C LEU A 99 -0.64 8.25 -4.21
N LEU A 100 -0.90 6.96 -4.42
CA LEU A 100 0.00 5.97 -5.03
C LEU A 100 -0.74 5.17 -6.10
#